data_AF-A0A6L7QJA4-F1
#
_entry.id   AF-A0A6L7QJA4-F1
#
_cell.length_a   1.000
_cell.length_b   1.000
_cell.length_c   1.000
_cell.angle_alpha   90.00
_cell.angle_beta   90.00
_cell.angle_gamma   90.00
#
_symmetry.space_group_name_H-M   'P 1'
#
loop_
_entity.id
_entity.type
_entity.pdbx_description
1 polymer ?
#
loop_
_entity_poly.entity_id
_entity_poly.type
_entity_poly.pdbx_seq_one_letter_code
_entity_poly.pdbx_strand_id
1 'polypeptide(L)'
;MRGKLLRLLSAALVGSFCYGLAEVEALTVYRIGGEELPPPEVDGDFEFIQLAWADVDEKQLGRIDLLEVATHSIEPQRLDPTVNLTPLIRERGGGIRSNNSYGWQSEALLDFLMDGDLTTAYLGSGRSQSADCSPCKKGIWFELNGLFPIRRIKISTTERFAHQRFIEVFEIGTNDGDSRKKGTREGQYHWRGAFLDYDVVFSVAHNLEPFLDLELPDRPIAEILFKAPVGNWEIAEFEIFGDGFASQASYVSNVIDLG
;
A
#
# COMPACT_ATOMS: atom_id res chain seq x y z
N MET A 1 87.70 -56.86 14.03
CA MET A 1 87.87 -55.38 13.99
C MET A 1 86.53 -54.75 13.60
N ARG A 2 86.10 -53.71 14.34
CA ARG A 2 85.04 -52.67 14.11
C ARG A 2 84.21 -52.80 12.80
N GLY A 3 82.87 -52.66 12.71
CA GLY A 3 81.79 -52.16 13.57
C GLY A 3 80.74 -51.41 12.70
N LYS A 4 79.45 -51.45 13.12
CA LYS A 4 78.29 -50.58 12.72
C LYS A 4 77.65 -50.80 11.32
N LEU A 5 76.35 -50.58 11.05
CA LEU A 5 75.07 -50.44 11.79
C LEU A 5 73.96 -50.30 10.70
N LEU A 6 72.70 -50.54 11.10
CA LEU A 6 71.40 -50.19 10.50
C LEU A 6 70.77 -51.04 9.36
N ARG A 7 69.65 -51.66 9.76
CA ARG A 7 68.50 -52.09 8.97
C ARG A 7 67.61 -50.88 8.63
N LEU A 8 66.93 -50.91 7.49
CA LEU A 8 65.70 -50.13 7.26
C LEU A 8 64.69 -51.00 6.49
N LEU A 9 63.53 -51.16 7.12
CA LEU A 9 62.27 -51.68 6.58
C LEU A 9 61.52 -50.52 5.90
N SER A 10 60.89 -50.79 4.75
CA SER A 10 59.76 -50.00 4.25
C SER A 10 58.71 -50.95 3.68
N ALA A 11 57.61 -51.11 4.41
CA ALA A 11 56.40 -51.81 3.96
C ALA A 11 55.25 -50.79 3.91
N ALA A 12 54.43 -50.92 2.86
CA ALA A 12 53.33 -50.04 2.51
C ALA A 12 52.21 -50.01 3.56
N LEU A 13 51.54 -48.87 3.69
CA LEU A 13 50.21 -48.81 4.30
C LEU A 13 49.28 -47.97 3.42
N VAL A 14 48.32 -48.67 2.81
CA VAL A 14 47.12 -48.10 2.18
C VAL A 14 46.19 -47.71 3.33
N GLY A 15 45.99 -46.40 3.54
CA GLY A 15 45.07 -45.85 4.52
C GLY A 15 43.73 -45.55 3.87
N SER A 16 42.71 -46.31 4.28
CA SER A 16 41.30 -46.20 3.90
C SER A 16 40.75 -44.79 4.17
N PHE A 17 40.28 -44.10 3.14
CA PHE A 17 39.48 -42.87 3.27
C PHE A 17 38.03 -43.30 3.51
N CYS A 18 37.65 -43.47 4.77
CA CYS A 18 36.25 -43.60 5.14
C CYS A 18 35.57 -42.25 4.87
N TYR A 19 34.95 -42.12 3.68
CA TYR A 19 33.86 -41.18 3.51
C TYR A 19 32.75 -41.61 4.48
N GLY A 20 32.67 -40.93 5.63
CA GLY A 20 31.43 -40.93 6.39
C GLY A 20 30.35 -40.37 5.46
N LEU A 21 29.38 -41.22 5.12
CA LEU A 21 28.09 -40.74 4.66
C LEU A 21 27.54 -39.89 5.80
N ALA A 22 27.61 -38.58 5.66
CA ALA A 22 26.80 -37.71 6.51
C ALA A 22 25.35 -38.04 6.16
N GLU A 23 24.66 -38.76 7.05
CA GLU A 23 23.20 -38.74 7.06
C GLU A 23 22.79 -37.27 7.16
N VAL A 24 22.19 -36.76 6.08
CA VAL A 24 21.55 -35.45 6.11
C VAL A 24 20.22 -35.65 6.85
N GLU A 25 20.31 -35.74 8.18
CA GLU A 25 19.19 -35.85 9.13
C GLU A 25 18.75 -34.45 9.58
N ALA A 26 18.12 -33.69 8.68
CA ALA A 26 17.50 -32.43 9.09
C ALA A 26 16.33 -32.08 8.18
N LEU A 27 15.25 -32.87 8.25
CA LEU A 27 13.97 -32.43 7.70
C LEU A 27 13.26 -31.56 8.74
N THR A 28 13.06 -30.28 8.43
CA THR A 28 12.16 -29.40 9.19
C THR A 28 10.91 -29.14 8.37
N VAL A 29 9.75 -29.46 8.94
CA VAL A 29 8.44 -29.25 8.32
C VAL A 29 7.76 -28.06 8.98
N TYR A 30 7.48 -27.03 8.19
CA TYR A 30 6.73 -25.86 8.63
C TYR A 30 5.25 -25.99 8.20
N ARG A 31 4.33 -25.71 9.11
CA ARG A 31 2.92 -25.51 8.78
C ARG A 31 2.47 -24.14 9.26
N ILE A 32 1.84 -23.38 8.36
CA ILE A 32 1.25 -22.07 8.67
C ILE A 32 -0.27 -22.23 8.69
N GLY A 33 -0.90 -21.83 9.80
CA GLY A 33 -2.31 -22.09 10.09
C GLY A 33 -2.61 -23.58 10.33
N GLY A 34 -3.90 -23.91 10.48
CA GLY A 34 -4.32 -25.30 10.67
C GLY A 34 -3.84 -25.87 12.02
N GLU A 35 -3.81 -25.03 13.04
CA GLU A 35 -3.33 -25.28 14.39
C GLU A 35 -4.08 -26.45 15.06
N GLU A 36 -5.33 -26.66 14.66
CA GLU A 36 -6.21 -27.75 15.14
C GLU A 36 -5.93 -29.10 14.45
N LEU A 37 -5.15 -29.13 13.37
CA LEU A 37 -4.83 -30.35 12.65
C LEU A 37 -3.68 -31.09 13.34
N PRO A 38 -3.68 -32.44 13.34
CA PRO A 38 -2.56 -33.20 13.88
C PRO A 38 -1.26 -32.90 13.12
N PRO A 39 -0.08 -33.06 13.75
CA PRO A 39 1.20 -33.02 13.04
C PRO A 39 1.22 -33.99 11.84
N PRO A 40 2.00 -33.69 10.79
CA PRO A 40 2.08 -34.55 9.62
C PRO A 40 2.70 -35.91 9.97
N GLU A 41 2.20 -36.98 9.34
CA GLU A 41 2.80 -38.30 9.42
C GLU A 41 3.92 -38.40 8.38
N VAL A 42 5.18 -38.37 8.82
CA VAL A 42 6.38 -38.48 7.98
C VAL A 42 7.26 -39.61 8.51
N ASP A 43 7.76 -40.45 7.61
CA ASP A 43 8.70 -41.53 7.95
C ASP A 43 10.09 -40.95 8.20
N GLY A 44 10.69 -41.28 9.36
CA GLY A 44 12.01 -40.82 9.78
C GLY A 44 11.96 -39.69 10.83
N ASP A 45 13.15 -39.25 11.28
CA ASP A 45 13.25 -38.17 12.25
C ASP A 45 13.10 -36.81 11.55
N PHE A 46 12.20 -35.97 12.07
CA PHE A 46 11.96 -34.63 11.57
C PHE A 46 11.59 -33.66 12.69
N GLU A 47 11.88 -32.38 12.46
CA GLU A 47 11.41 -31.28 13.30
C GLU A 47 10.11 -30.72 12.72
N PHE A 48 9.08 -30.55 13.55
CA PHE A 48 7.82 -29.94 13.13
C PHE A 48 7.62 -28.58 13.80
N ILE A 49 7.43 -27.55 12.99
CA ILE A 49 7.20 -26.17 13.44
C ILE A 49 5.82 -25.72 12.97
N GLN A 50 4.90 -25.58 13.93
CA GLN A 50 3.58 -24.98 13.73
C GLN A 50 3.67 -23.45 13.91
N LEU A 51 3.17 -22.69 12.95
CA LEU A 51 3.05 -21.23 12.99
C LEU A 51 1.58 -20.85 12.81
N ALA A 52 1.09 -19.85 13.54
CA ALA A 52 -0.23 -19.29 13.26
C ALA A 52 -0.15 -18.30 12.09
N TRP A 53 -1.27 -18.07 11.40
CA TRP A 53 -1.37 -16.99 10.42
C TRP A 53 -1.07 -15.61 11.02
N ALA A 54 -1.36 -15.43 12.31
CA ALA A 54 -1.13 -14.16 13.00
C ALA A 54 0.33 -13.98 13.48
N ASP A 55 1.16 -15.02 13.47
CA ASP A 55 2.52 -15.01 14.04
C ASP A 55 3.57 -14.38 13.11
N VAL A 56 3.14 -13.44 12.25
CA VAL A 56 4.02 -12.72 11.34
C VAL A 56 4.77 -11.62 12.10
N ASP A 57 6.10 -11.59 11.95
CA ASP A 57 6.96 -10.56 12.55
C ASP A 57 7.70 -9.78 11.46
N GLU A 58 7.40 -8.49 11.34
CA GLU A 58 8.05 -7.57 10.40
C GLU A 58 9.57 -7.48 10.62
N LYS A 59 10.05 -7.66 11.87
CA LYS A 59 11.49 -7.67 12.15
C LYS A 59 12.20 -8.89 11.57
N GLN A 60 11.44 -9.93 11.24
CA GLN A 60 11.90 -11.15 10.60
C GLN A 60 11.44 -11.24 9.14
N LEU A 61 11.20 -10.08 8.50
CA LEU A 61 10.76 -9.96 7.10
C LEU A 61 9.36 -10.51 6.81
N GLY A 62 8.61 -10.90 7.85
CA GLY A 62 7.20 -11.24 7.73
C GLY A 62 6.36 -10.02 7.37
N ARG A 63 5.29 -10.19 6.60
CA ARG A 63 4.39 -9.07 6.25
C ARG A 63 2.96 -9.53 5.98
N ILE A 64 2.00 -8.76 6.47
CA ILE A 64 0.57 -8.92 6.17
C ILE A 64 0.08 -7.61 5.59
N ASP A 65 -0.38 -7.62 4.33
CA ASP A 65 -0.96 -6.44 3.69
C ASP A 65 -2.38 -6.74 3.22
N LEU A 66 -3.33 -5.92 3.66
CA LEU A 66 -4.72 -5.94 3.21
C LEU A 66 -5.39 -7.32 3.37
N LEU A 67 -5.07 -8.00 4.46
CA LEU A 67 -5.68 -9.29 4.85
C LEU A 67 -6.40 -9.15 6.18
N GLU A 68 -7.53 -9.84 6.29
CA GLU A 68 -8.15 -10.20 7.55
C GLU A 68 -7.65 -11.58 7.95
N VAL A 69 -7.06 -11.67 9.15
CA VAL A 69 -6.51 -12.90 9.70
C VAL A 69 -7.50 -13.46 10.72
N ALA A 70 -8.11 -14.59 10.38
CA ALA A 70 -8.93 -15.39 11.28
C ALA A 70 -8.16 -16.62 11.76
N THR A 71 -8.69 -17.29 12.78
CA THR A 71 -8.05 -18.47 13.39
C THR A 71 -7.76 -19.59 12.39
N HIS A 72 -8.57 -19.75 11.34
CA HIS A 72 -8.44 -20.87 10.40
C HIS A 72 -8.26 -20.44 8.94
N SER A 73 -8.22 -19.13 8.69
CA SER A 73 -8.18 -18.60 7.33
C SER A 73 -7.59 -17.20 7.31
N ILE A 74 -7.02 -16.85 6.17
CA ILE A 74 -6.76 -15.47 5.80
C ILE A 74 -7.61 -15.15 4.57
N GLU A 75 -8.16 -13.95 4.52
CA GLU A 75 -8.89 -13.46 3.36
C GLU A 75 -8.53 -12.00 3.07
N PRO A 76 -8.63 -11.53 1.82
CA PRO A 76 -8.47 -10.12 1.53
C PRO A 76 -9.41 -9.27 2.39
N GLN A 77 -8.94 -8.11 2.81
CA GLN A 77 -9.75 -7.17 3.57
C GLN A 77 -11.01 -6.81 2.78
N ARG A 78 -12.16 -6.83 3.44
CA ARG A 78 -13.42 -6.41 2.84
C ARG A 78 -13.71 -4.95 3.18
N LEU A 79 -14.09 -4.18 2.16
CA LEU A 79 -14.55 -2.81 2.31
C LEU A 79 -16.07 -2.79 2.52
N ASP A 80 -16.50 -1.96 3.46
CA ASP A 80 -17.92 -1.63 3.67
C ASP A 80 -18.26 -0.36 2.88
N PRO A 81 -19.28 -0.39 2.00
CA PRO A 81 -19.67 0.76 1.17
C PRO A 81 -20.18 1.97 1.96
N THR A 82 -20.45 1.82 3.26
CA THR A 82 -20.91 2.89 4.15
C THR A 82 -19.77 3.55 4.94
N VAL A 83 -18.58 2.96 4.94
CA VAL A 83 -17.42 3.48 5.67
C VAL A 83 -16.61 4.43 4.78
N ASN A 84 -16.46 5.68 5.24
CA ASN A 84 -15.56 6.65 4.62
C ASN A 84 -14.10 6.23 4.87
N LEU A 85 -13.35 6.01 3.80
CA LEU A 85 -11.95 5.60 3.84
C LEU A 85 -10.99 6.75 4.05
N THR A 86 -11.37 8.01 3.76
CA THR A 86 -10.45 9.15 3.80
C THR A 86 -9.74 9.30 5.16
N PRO A 87 -10.41 9.24 6.32
CA PRO A 87 -9.75 9.30 7.63
C PRO A 87 -8.78 8.12 7.86
N LEU A 88 -9.07 6.96 7.26
CA LEU A 88 -8.31 5.72 7.44
C LEU A 88 -7.06 5.65 6.54
N ILE A 89 -6.93 6.53 5.54
CA ILE A 89 -5.83 6.50 4.57
C ILE A 89 -4.47 6.51 5.28
N ARG A 90 -4.28 7.44 6.22
CA ARG A 90 -3.00 7.59 6.92
C ARG A 90 -2.72 6.44 7.89
N GLU A 91 -3.75 5.94 8.56
CA GLU A 91 -3.65 4.79 9.46
C GLU A 91 -3.22 3.52 8.70
N ARG A 92 -3.64 3.42 7.43
CA ARG A 92 -3.24 2.34 6.52
C ARG A 92 -1.88 2.55 5.84
N GLY A 93 -1.10 3.55 6.27
CA GLY A 93 0.21 3.87 5.69
C GLY A 93 0.14 4.64 4.36
N GLY A 94 -1.06 5.09 3.97
CA GLY A 94 -1.28 5.99 2.84
C GLY A 94 -1.00 7.45 3.17
N GLY A 95 -1.25 8.30 2.18
CA GLY A 95 -0.92 9.72 2.22
C GLY A 95 -2.02 10.60 1.65
N ILE A 96 -2.19 11.79 2.22
CA ILE A 96 -3.00 12.86 1.64
C ILE A 96 -2.10 14.07 1.51
N ARG A 97 -1.89 14.55 0.28
CA ARG A 97 -0.94 15.63 0.00
C ARG A 97 -1.54 16.69 -0.87
N SER A 98 -1.14 17.93 -0.66
CA SER A 98 -1.40 19.03 -1.59
C SER A 98 -0.11 19.53 -2.23
N ASN A 99 -0.20 20.03 -3.45
CA ASN A 99 0.93 20.71 -4.06
C ASN A 99 1.14 22.11 -3.43
N ASN A 100 2.38 22.43 -3.11
CA ASN A 100 2.79 23.77 -2.69
C ASN A 100 4.14 24.22 -3.28
N SER A 101 4.65 25.39 -2.92
CA SER A 101 5.95 25.90 -3.40
C SER A 101 7.16 24.96 -3.20
N TYR A 102 7.03 23.89 -2.43
CA TYR A 102 8.06 22.90 -2.15
C TYR A 102 7.74 21.49 -2.70
N GLY A 103 6.66 21.32 -3.48
CA GLY A 103 6.26 20.02 -4.04
C GLY A 103 4.97 19.49 -3.40
N TRP A 104 4.79 18.16 -3.39
CA TRP A 104 3.67 17.51 -2.69
C TRP A 104 3.95 17.43 -1.19
N GLN A 105 3.09 18.04 -0.38
CA GLN A 105 3.27 18.14 1.06
C GLN A 105 2.04 17.63 1.80
N SER A 106 2.29 16.96 2.93
CA SER A 106 1.25 16.73 3.93
C SER A 106 1.17 17.98 4.80
N GLU A 107 0.02 18.65 4.78
CA GLU A 107 -0.23 19.89 5.53
C GLU A 107 -1.38 19.66 6.51
N ALA A 108 -1.32 20.26 7.71
CA ALA A 108 -2.37 20.12 8.72
C ALA A 108 -3.75 20.59 8.22
N LEU A 109 -3.79 21.53 7.28
CA LEU A 109 -5.05 22.02 6.69
C LEU A 109 -5.78 20.93 5.88
N LEU A 110 -5.11 19.86 5.44
CA LEU A 110 -5.74 18.74 4.75
C LEU A 110 -6.63 17.92 5.70
N ASP A 111 -6.48 18.08 7.01
CA ASP A 111 -7.29 17.35 7.99
C ASP A 111 -8.75 17.80 7.96
N PHE A 112 -9.02 19.03 7.53
CA PHE A 112 -10.38 19.52 7.27
C PHE A 112 -11.10 18.75 6.17
N LEU A 113 -10.43 17.93 5.36
CA LEU A 113 -11.11 17.12 4.34
C LEU A 113 -11.75 15.85 4.93
N MET A 114 -11.53 15.58 6.21
CA MET A 114 -11.79 14.29 6.84
C MET A 114 -12.02 14.36 8.36
N ASP A 115 -12.33 15.55 8.90
CA ASP A 115 -12.52 15.73 10.35
C ASP A 115 -13.95 15.42 10.83
N GLY A 116 -14.87 15.18 9.89
CA GLY A 116 -16.28 14.92 10.15
C GLY A 116 -17.08 16.18 10.47
N ASP A 117 -16.51 17.37 10.28
CA ASP A 117 -17.10 18.65 10.64
C ASP A 117 -17.41 19.50 9.40
N LEU A 118 -18.68 19.48 8.98
CA LEU A 118 -19.19 20.30 7.85
C LEU A 118 -19.15 21.82 8.09
N THR A 119 -18.61 22.29 9.22
CA THR A 119 -18.40 23.72 9.52
C THR A 119 -16.95 24.18 9.34
N THR A 120 -16.00 23.24 9.19
CA THR A 120 -14.60 23.54 8.81
C THR A 120 -14.42 23.31 7.30
N ALA A 121 -13.33 23.80 6.73
CA ALA A 121 -13.05 23.55 5.32
C ALA A 121 -11.59 23.75 4.92
N TYR A 122 -11.17 22.95 3.96
CA TYR A 122 -9.98 23.19 3.15
C TYR A 122 -10.29 24.22 2.05
N LEU A 123 -9.51 25.30 2.02
CA LEU A 123 -9.75 26.42 1.09
C LEU A 123 -8.96 26.27 -0.20
N GLY A 124 -9.60 26.51 -1.35
CA GLY A 124 -8.95 26.65 -2.65
C GLY A 124 -8.00 27.85 -2.73
N SER A 125 -8.26 28.88 -1.92
CA SER A 125 -7.43 30.07 -1.76
C SER A 125 -6.41 29.86 -0.64
N GLY A 126 -5.10 30.07 -0.88
CA GLY A 126 -4.10 29.91 0.18
C GLY A 126 -2.63 30.06 -0.24
N ARG A 127 -1.74 30.15 0.77
CA ARG A 127 -0.29 30.47 0.70
C ARG A 127 0.59 29.44 -0.03
N SER A 128 0.04 28.30 -0.40
CA SER A 128 0.80 27.15 -0.90
C SER A 128 1.20 27.30 -2.37
N GLN A 129 1.68 28.46 -2.84
CA GLN A 129 1.96 28.64 -4.27
C GLN A 129 3.16 29.53 -4.55
N SER A 130 4.01 29.07 -5.47
CA SER A 130 5.11 29.85 -6.02
C SER A 130 4.58 30.82 -7.07
N ALA A 131 5.19 32.01 -7.16
CA ALA A 131 4.77 33.11 -8.03
C ALA A 131 4.68 32.78 -9.55
N ASP A 132 5.16 31.62 -9.97
CA ASP A 132 5.34 31.25 -11.39
C ASP A 132 4.30 30.25 -11.94
N CYS A 133 3.22 29.93 -11.22
CA CYS A 133 2.15 29.11 -11.81
C CYS A 133 1.15 29.98 -12.58
N SER A 134 0.90 29.68 -13.85
CA SER A 134 -0.22 30.24 -14.59
C SER A 134 -0.65 29.30 -15.73
N PRO A 135 -1.90 28.83 -15.77
CA PRO A 135 -2.92 28.94 -14.72
C PRO A 135 -2.58 28.05 -13.51
N CYS A 136 -2.63 28.64 -12.31
CA CYS A 136 -2.38 27.89 -11.08
C CYS A 136 -3.52 26.90 -10.80
N LYS A 137 -3.13 25.66 -10.51
CA LYS A 137 -4.02 24.58 -10.11
C LYS A 137 -3.64 24.11 -8.71
N LYS A 138 -4.65 23.76 -7.93
CA LYS A 138 -4.52 23.08 -6.65
C LYS A 138 -4.83 21.60 -6.89
N GLY A 139 -3.87 20.76 -6.58
CA GLY A 139 -3.99 19.31 -6.58
C GLY A 139 -4.04 18.81 -5.14
N ILE A 140 -4.92 17.83 -4.89
CA ILE A 140 -4.96 17.04 -3.67
C ILE A 140 -4.83 15.58 -4.11
N TRP A 141 -3.79 14.92 -3.63
CA TRP A 141 -3.43 13.56 -4.00
C TRP A 141 -3.66 12.64 -2.80
N PHE A 142 -4.48 11.62 -3.00
CA PHE A 142 -4.83 10.59 -2.03
C PHE A 142 -4.13 9.29 -2.45
N GLU A 143 -3.10 8.90 -1.73
CA GLU A 143 -2.36 7.65 -1.87
C GLU A 143 -3.01 6.62 -0.94
N LEU A 144 -3.76 5.65 -1.47
CA LEU A 144 -4.55 4.72 -0.64
C LEU A 144 -3.69 3.65 0.05
N ASN A 145 -2.43 3.49 -0.37
CA ASN A 145 -1.51 2.44 0.07
C ASN A 145 -2.08 1.02 -0.05
N GLY A 146 -2.75 0.77 -1.17
CA GLY A 146 -3.40 -0.48 -1.49
C GLY A 146 -4.17 -0.36 -2.78
N LEU A 147 -4.65 -1.47 -3.31
CA LEU A 147 -5.43 -1.50 -4.53
C LEU A 147 -6.88 -1.86 -4.19
N PHE A 148 -7.78 -0.88 -4.30
CA PHE A 148 -9.14 -0.99 -3.75
C PHE A 148 -10.22 -0.79 -4.81
N PRO A 149 -11.36 -1.51 -4.72
CA PRO A 149 -12.54 -1.26 -5.55
C PRO A 149 -13.31 -0.03 -5.04
N ILE A 150 -12.77 1.17 -5.30
CA ILE A 150 -13.44 2.42 -4.93
C ILE A 150 -14.64 2.65 -5.84
N ARG A 151 -15.81 2.88 -5.24
CA ARG A 151 -17.09 3.02 -5.95
C ARG A 151 -17.60 4.45 -6.00
N ARG A 152 -17.21 5.28 -5.03
CA ARG A 152 -17.87 6.57 -4.84
C ARG A 152 -16.97 7.58 -4.15
N ILE A 153 -17.08 8.83 -4.57
CA ILE A 153 -16.50 9.98 -3.88
C ILE A 153 -17.63 10.95 -3.55
N LYS A 154 -17.66 11.45 -2.32
CA LYS A 154 -18.47 12.62 -1.97
C LYS A 154 -17.60 13.83 -1.72
N ILE A 155 -18.08 14.98 -2.16
CA ILE A 155 -17.42 16.27 -1.92
C ILE A 155 -18.48 17.21 -1.36
N SER A 156 -18.24 17.73 -0.17
CA SER A 156 -19.15 18.64 0.50
C SER A 156 -18.54 20.03 0.63
N THR A 157 -19.34 21.06 0.40
CA THR A 157 -19.05 22.45 0.79
C THR A 157 -19.67 22.70 2.16
N THR A 158 -19.16 23.65 2.95
CA THR A 158 -19.88 24.02 4.19
C THR A 158 -21.27 24.54 3.86
N GLU A 159 -22.25 24.27 4.74
CA GLU A 159 -23.61 24.78 4.56
C GLU A 159 -23.64 26.31 4.45
N ARG A 160 -22.76 26.99 5.20
CA ARG A 160 -22.63 28.45 5.20
C ARG A 160 -22.35 29.02 3.81
N PHE A 161 -21.57 28.32 3.00
CA PHE A 161 -21.13 28.79 1.68
C PHE A 161 -21.61 27.92 0.51
N ALA A 162 -22.63 27.08 0.74
CA ALA A 162 -23.22 26.18 -0.25
C ALA A 162 -23.69 26.86 -1.56
N HIS A 163 -23.86 28.19 -1.57
CA HIS A 163 -24.25 28.93 -2.78
C HIS A 163 -23.19 29.92 -3.28
N GLN A 164 -21.97 29.88 -2.73
CA GLN A 164 -20.94 30.90 -3.00
C GLN A 164 -19.54 30.36 -3.20
N ARG A 165 -19.19 29.23 -2.54
CA ARG A 165 -17.82 28.69 -2.52
C ARG A 165 -17.76 27.20 -2.79
N PHE A 166 -18.83 26.62 -3.33
CA PHE A 166 -18.73 25.27 -3.88
C PHE A 166 -17.79 25.28 -5.10
N ILE A 167 -17.23 24.12 -5.40
CA ILE A 167 -16.27 24.04 -6.50
C ILE A 167 -16.97 23.93 -7.85
N GLU A 168 -16.82 24.94 -8.70
CA GLU A 168 -17.45 25.01 -10.03
C GLU A 168 -16.67 24.21 -11.10
N VAL A 169 -15.34 24.20 -11.00
CA VAL A 169 -14.43 23.62 -12.00
C VAL A 169 -13.45 22.69 -11.31
N PHE A 170 -13.47 21.41 -11.67
CA PHE A 170 -12.53 20.44 -11.12
C PHE A 170 -12.35 19.22 -12.03
N GLU A 171 -11.32 18.45 -11.73
CA GLU A 171 -11.00 17.18 -12.37
C GLU A 171 -10.74 16.15 -11.27
N ILE A 172 -11.25 14.93 -11.47
CA ILE A 172 -10.91 13.76 -10.66
C ILE A 172 -10.21 12.76 -11.57
N GLY A 173 -9.01 12.37 -11.17
CA GLY A 173 -8.21 11.34 -11.79
C GLY A 173 -8.00 10.15 -10.88
N THR A 174 -7.77 8.98 -11.46
CA THR A 174 -7.42 7.76 -10.72
C THR A 174 -6.16 7.12 -11.29
N ASN A 175 -5.37 6.47 -10.44
CA ASN A 175 -4.22 5.65 -10.84
C ASN A 175 -4.35 4.26 -10.20
N ASP A 176 -4.10 3.21 -10.96
CA ASP A 176 -4.17 1.80 -10.54
C ASP A 176 -2.82 1.24 -10.07
N GLY A 177 -1.76 2.06 -10.04
CA GLY A 177 -0.42 1.67 -9.62
C GLY A 177 0.37 0.88 -10.68
N ASP A 178 -0.19 0.61 -11.87
CA ASP A 178 0.51 -0.14 -12.92
C ASP A 178 1.67 0.68 -13.48
N SER A 179 2.89 0.24 -13.18
CA SER A 179 4.13 0.90 -13.59
C SER A 179 4.34 0.91 -15.11
N ARG A 180 3.72 -0.03 -15.85
CA ARG A 180 3.81 -0.11 -17.31
C ARG A 180 3.06 1.03 -18.01
N LYS A 181 2.09 1.63 -17.32
CA LYS A 181 1.28 2.77 -17.83
C LYS A 181 1.86 4.13 -17.43
N LYS A 182 2.98 4.15 -16.68
CA LYS A 182 3.58 5.39 -16.18
C LYS A 182 3.94 6.32 -17.34
N GLY A 183 3.39 7.53 -17.32
CA GLY A 183 3.61 8.55 -18.34
C GLY A 183 2.70 8.43 -19.57
N THR A 184 1.87 7.38 -19.65
CA THR A 184 0.98 7.15 -20.80
C THR A 184 -0.51 7.34 -20.48
N ARG A 185 -0.85 7.63 -19.21
CA ARG A 185 -2.24 7.92 -18.82
C ARG A 185 -2.70 9.28 -19.35
N GLU A 186 -4.02 9.44 -19.43
CA GLU A 186 -4.69 10.57 -20.08
C GLU A 186 -4.33 11.94 -19.47
N GLY A 187 -4.34 12.00 -18.15
CA GLY A 187 -4.08 13.19 -17.36
C GLY A 187 -2.66 13.20 -16.80
N GLN A 188 -2.10 14.41 -16.69
CA GLN A 188 -0.78 14.63 -16.12
C GLN A 188 -0.79 15.85 -15.19
N TYR A 189 -0.12 15.71 -14.05
CA TYR A 189 0.14 16.79 -13.10
C TYR A 189 1.63 16.86 -12.81
N HIS A 190 2.28 17.84 -13.43
CA HIS A 190 3.68 18.15 -13.22
C HIS A 190 3.81 19.28 -12.21
N TRP A 191 4.58 19.05 -11.15
CA TRP A 191 4.85 20.09 -10.18
C TRP A 191 6.21 19.90 -9.51
N ARG A 192 7.13 20.87 -9.71
CA ARG A 192 8.47 20.92 -9.09
C ARG A 192 9.22 19.58 -9.09
N GLY A 193 9.31 18.94 -10.25
CA GLY A 193 10.04 17.68 -10.45
C GLY A 193 9.27 16.42 -10.04
N ALA A 194 8.11 16.56 -9.39
CA ALA A 194 7.18 15.46 -9.18
C ALA A 194 6.22 15.36 -10.37
N PHE A 195 5.96 14.13 -10.79
CA PHE A 195 5.09 13.79 -11.90
C PHE A 195 4.04 12.79 -11.42
N LEU A 196 2.77 13.16 -11.56
CA LEU A 196 1.65 12.25 -11.44
C LEU A 196 0.97 12.12 -12.80
N ASP A 197 0.70 10.89 -13.22
CA ASP A 197 -0.18 10.58 -14.33
C ASP A 197 -1.41 9.84 -13.81
N TYR A 198 -2.55 10.01 -14.49
CA TYR A 198 -3.82 9.49 -14.02
C TYR A 198 -4.79 9.32 -15.19
N ASP A 199 -5.70 8.36 -15.08
CA ASP A 199 -6.84 8.26 -15.98
C ASP A 199 -7.89 9.27 -15.52
N VAL A 200 -8.41 10.09 -16.43
CA VAL A 200 -9.39 11.12 -16.08
C VAL A 200 -10.75 10.45 -15.93
N VAL A 201 -11.36 10.57 -14.75
CA VAL A 201 -12.69 10.02 -14.48
C VAL A 201 -13.76 11.10 -14.59
N PHE A 202 -13.48 12.27 -14.02
CA PHE A 202 -14.36 13.44 -14.12
C PHE A 202 -13.56 14.64 -14.60
N SER A 203 -14.11 15.38 -15.57
CA SER A 203 -13.62 16.70 -15.98
C SER A 203 -14.82 17.64 -16.02
N VAL A 204 -14.99 18.43 -14.97
CA VAL A 204 -16.17 19.26 -14.72
C VAL A 204 -15.81 20.73 -14.91
N ALA A 205 -16.54 21.40 -15.79
CA ALA A 205 -16.32 22.82 -16.11
C ALA A 205 -17.40 23.75 -15.54
N HIS A 206 -18.56 23.22 -15.16
CA HIS A 206 -19.71 24.00 -14.70
C HIS A 206 -20.55 23.20 -13.69
N ASN A 207 -19.96 22.87 -12.55
CA ASN A 207 -20.73 22.37 -11.41
C ASN A 207 -21.57 23.51 -10.82
N LEU A 208 -22.78 23.19 -10.35
CA LEU A 208 -23.67 24.10 -9.63
C LEU A 208 -24.13 23.52 -8.28
N GLU A 209 -23.65 22.32 -7.93
CA GLU A 209 -24.05 21.58 -6.74
C GLU A 209 -23.00 21.71 -5.63
N PRO A 210 -23.38 22.13 -4.41
CA PRO A 210 -22.46 22.21 -3.27
C PRO A 210 -22.12 20.87 -2.63
N PHE A 211 -22.95 19.86 -2.89
CA PHE A 211 -22.79 18.50 -2.39
C PHE A 211 -22.78 17.57 -3.59
N LEU A 212 -21.64 16.94 -3.82
CA LEU A 212 -21.43 16.02 -4.92
C LEU A 212 -21.41 14.60 -4.39
N ASP A 213 -22.07 13.70 -5.12
CA ASP A 213 -21.98 12.25 -4.93
C ASP A 213 -21.65 11.61 -6.28
N LEU A 214 -20.39 11.21 -6.44
CA LEU A 214 -19.79 10.86 -7.72
C LEU A 214 -19.49 9.37 -7.78
N GLU A 215 -20.15 8.65 -8.69
CA GLU A 215 -19.88 7.23 -8.93
C GLU A 215 -18.59 7.04 -9.73
N LEU A 216 -17.70 6.18 -9.25
CA LEU A 216 -16.45 5.84 -9.91
C LEU A 216 -16.59 4.55 -10.74
N PRO A 217 -15.78 4.40 -11.81
CA PRO A 217 -15.77 3.18 -12.61
C PRO A 217 -15.36 1.96 -11.78
N ASP A 218 -15.95 0.81 -12.07
CA ASP A 218 -15.63 -0.47 -11.43
C ASP A 218 -14.26 -0.98 -11.88
N ARG A 219 -13.22 -0.44 -11.28
CA ARG A 219 -11.83 -0.85 -11.48
C ARG A 219 -11.03 -0.60 -10.21
N PRO A 220 -9.94 -1.36 -10.00
CA PRO A 220 -9.09 -1.16 -8.85
C PRO A 220 -8.35 0.19 -8.91
N ILE A 221 -8.33 0.91 -7.79
CA ILE A 221 -7.73 2.25 -7.66
C ILE A 221 -6.73 2.22 -6.50
N ALA A 222 -5.52 2.71 -6.78
CA ALA A 222 -4.45 2.88 -5.79
C ALA A 222 -4.28 4.34 -5.37
N GLU A 223 -4.57 5.27 -6.27
CA GLU A 223 -4.45 6.69 -6.00
C GLU A 223 -5.60 7.48 -6.63
N ILE A 224 -6.01 8.55 -5.96
CA ILE A 224 -6.99 9.51 -6.46
C ILE A 224 -6.34 10.89 -6.50
N LEU A 225 -6.51 11.61 -7.61
CA LEU A 225 -6.13 13.00 -7.73
C LEU A 225 -7.39 13.86 -7.86
N PHE A 226 -7.58 14.78 -6.95
CA PHE A 226 -8.47 15.92 -7.14
C PHE A 226 -7.67 17.12 -7.62
N LYS A 227 -8.19 17.86 -8.60
CA LYS A 227 -7.51 19.02 -9.17
C LYS A 227 -8.50 20.09 -9.54
N ALA A 228 -8.21 21.33 -9.18
CA ALA A 228 -9.05 22.46 -9.53
C ALA A 228 -8.23 23.74 -9.76
N PRO A 229 -8.75 24.72 -10.52
CA PRO A 229 -8.17 26.05 -10.56
C PRO A 229 -8.09 26.62 -9.14
N VAL A 230 -7.05 27.37 -8.84
CA VAL A 230 -6.98 28.11 -7.58
C VAL A 230 -8.06 29.17 -7.60
N GLY A 231 -8.82 29.27 -6.50
CA GLY A 231 -9.95 30.18 -6.45
C GLY A 231 -10.60 30.23 -5.08
N ASN A 232 -11.70 30.98 -5.02
CA ASN A 232 -12.49 31.16 -3.82
C ASN A 232 -13.53 30.04 -3.67
N TRP A 233 -13.07 28.80 -3.61
CA TRP A 233 -13.87 27.62 -3.30
C TRP A 233 -13.37 26.96 -2.02
N GLU A 234 -14.17 26.08 -1.44
CA GLU A 234 -13.81 25.30 -0.26
C GLU A 234 -14.35 23.88 -0.34
N ILE A 235 -13.72 22.96 0.39
CA ILE A 235 -14.17 21.58 0.58
C ILE A 235 -14.21 21.35 2.09
N ALA A 236 -15.41 21.11 2.61
CA ALA A 236 -15.65 20.73 3.99
C ALA A 236 -15.38 19.24 4.23
N GLU A 237 -15.70 18.37 3.27
CA GLU A 237 -15.41 16.94 3.40
C GLU A 237 -15.10 16.36 2.01
N PHE A 238 -14.11 15.46 1.96
CA PHE A 238 -13.81 14.63 0.79
C PHE A 238 -13.86 13.18 1.21
N GLU A 239 -14.98 12.51 0.95
CA GLU A 239 -15.23 11.17 1.44
C GLU A 239 -15.04 10.14 0.32
N ILE A 240 -14.29 9.07 0.60
CA ILE A 240 -13.97 8.01 -0.37
C ILE A 240 -14.62 6.72 0.11
N PHE A 241 -15.42 6.06 -0.72
CA PHE A 241 -16.10 4.81 -0.39
C PHE A 241 -15.74 3.71 -1.38
N GLY A 242 -15.42 2.53 -0.86
CA GLY A 242 -15.19 1.32 -1.65
C GLY A 242 -16.14 0.20 -1.27
N ASP A 243 -16.28 -0.79 -2.15
CA ASP A 243 -17.15 -1.94 -1.94
C ASP A 243 -16.53 -3.21 -2.48
N GLY A 244 -16.56 -4.27 -1.68
CA GLY A 244 -15.99 -5.58 -1.99
C GLY A 244 -14.59 -5.77 -1.40
N PHE A 245 -13.88 -6.76 -1.90
CA PHE A 245 -12.57 -7.14 -1.39
C PHE A 245 -11.46 -6.26 -1.96
N ALA A 246 -10.41 -6.01 -1.16
CA ALA A 246 -9.17 -5.45 -1.66
C ALA A 246 -8.71 -6.25 -2.90
N SER A 247 -8.36 -5.55 -3.97
CA SER A 247 -8.06 -6.17 -5.26
C SER A 247 -6.69 -6.87 -5.26
N GLN A 248 -5.87 -6.58 -4.25
CA GLN A 248 -4.63 -7.27 -3.97
C GLN A 248 -4.48 -7.38 -2.45
N ALA A 249 -3.94 -8.51 -2.00
CA ALA A 249 -3.58 -8.76 -0.62
C ALA A 249 -2.35 -9.69 -0.60
N SER A 250 -1.48 -9.55 0.38
CA SER A 250 -0.26 -10.37 0.47
C SER A 250 0.03 -10.84 1.88
N TYR A 251 0.47 -12.09 1.96
CA TYR A 251 0.99 -12.72 3.16
C TYR A 251 2.43 -13.17 2.89
N VAL A 252 3.37 -12.73 3.72
CA VAL A 252 4.77 -13.14 3.70
C VAL A 252 5.09 -13.72 5.08
N SER A 253 5.45 -15.00 5.12
CA SER A 253 5.83 -15.66 6.36
C SER A 253 7.27 -15.32 6.78
N ASN A 254 7.56 -15.47 8.08
CA ASN A 254 8.91 -15.34 8.62
C ASN A 254 9.86 -16.50 8.23
N VAL A 255 9.32 -17.58 7.64
CA VAL A 255 10.12 -18.75 7.28
C VAL A 255 11.06 -18.43 6.14
N ILE A 256 12.36 -18.58 6.39
CA ILE A 256 13.42 -18.47 5.39
C ILE A 256 14.05 -19.85 5.24
N ASP A 257 13.93 -20.42 4.04
CA ASP A 257 14.65 -21.63 3.65
C ASP A 257 15.84 -21.24 2.77
N LEU A 258 17.04 -21.71 3.13
CA LEU A 258 18.29 -21.41 2.43
C LEU A 258 18.87 -22.59 1.65
N GLY A 259 18.22 -23.77 1.70
CA GLY A 259 18.68 -25.00 1.02
C GLY A 259 19.80 -25.75 1.72
#